data_AF-A0A955V142-F1
#
_entry.id   AF-A0A955V142-F1
#
_cell.length_a   1.000
_cell.length_b   1.000
_cell.length_c   1.000
_cell.angle_alpha   90.00
_cell.angle_beta   90.00
_cell.angle_gamma   90.00
#
_symmetry.space_group_name_H-M   'P 1'
#
loop_
_entity.id
_entity.type
_entity.pdbx_description
1 polymer ?
#
loop_
_entity_poly.entity_id
_entity_poly.type
_entity_poly.pdbx_seq_one_letter_code
_entity_poly.pdbx_strand_id
1 'polypeptide(L)'
;MPAPEASWRRRPLIAVHAAPTSLAPSTRKALGALGYELVDVDPAHASRGEPAGAFDPQLVDAQLVDVQLVDAECVDAAAPVAPVVVLGAARSIAARERRPDFAFVRRPAALADLFPVLQTLLEREPRRAPRAPVRFPFRGVHGDRRFVGRVVELSATGCLVELDPAAARPALLEGERLNL
;
A
#
# COMPACT_ATOMS: atom_id res chain seq x y z
N MET A 1 -28.24 11.24 10.59
CA MET A 1 -26.96 10.56 10.30
C MET A 1 -26.57 10.89 8.88
N PRO A 2 -25.51 11.68 8.63
CA PRO A 2 -25.00 11.83 7.28
C PRO A 2 -24.49 10.48 6.79
N ALA A 3 -24.78 10.15 5.52
CA ALA A 3 -24.25 8.97 4.86
C ALA A 3 -22.70 8.96 4.97
N PRO A 4 -22.04 7.80 5.09
CA PRO A 4 -20.59 7.76 5.03
C PRO A 4 -20.17 8.33 3.68
N GLU A 5 -19.65 9.55 3.69
CA GLU A 5 -19.08 10.19 2.51
C GLU A 5 -18.11 9.18 1.90
N ALA A 6 -18.37 8.84 0.64
CA ALA A 6 -17.48 8.07 -0.19
C ALA A 6 -16.18 8.87 -0.32
N SER A 7 -15.30 8.78 0.68
CA SER A 7 -13.91 9.18 0.58
C SER A 7 -13.32 8.26 -0.47
N TRP A 8 -13.30 8.75 -1.71
CA TRP A 8 -12.44 8.25 -2.76
C TRP A 8 -11.02 8.44 -2.23
N ARG A 9 -10.58 7.41 -1.49
CA ARG A 9 -9.26 7.25 -0.91
C ARG A 9 -8.26 7.44 -2.03
N ARG A 10 -7.51 8.54 -2.00
CA ARG A 10 -6.31 8.65 -2.83
C ARG A 10 -5.46 7.42 -2.55
N ARG A 11 -4.95 6.80 -3.62
CA ARG A 11 -4.02 5.69 -3.49
C ARG A 11 -2.79 6.22 -2.74
N PRO A 12 -2.34 5.57 -1.66
CA PRO A 12 -1.17 6.05 -0.96
C PRO A 12 0.02 6.07 -1.91
N LEU A 13 0.68 7.21 -1.99
CA LEU A 13 1.79 7.47 -2.90
C LEU A 13 3.11 7.13 -2.20
N ILE A 14 3.85 6.21 -2.81
CA ILE A 14 5.14 5.72 -2.34
C ILE A 14 6.23 6.20 -3.30
N ALA A 15 7.09 7.09 -2.82
CA ALA A 15 8.30 7.49 -3.54
C ALA A 15 9.38 6.42 -3.37
N VAL A 16 9.96 5.95 -4.47
CA VAL A 16 10.96 4.88 -4.49
C VAL A 16 12.30 5.46 -4.95
N HIS A 17 13.19 5.72 -3.99
CA HIS A 17 14.57 6.14 -4.20
C HIS A 17 15.55 4.94 -4.23
N ALA A 18 15.03 3.72 -4.13
CA ALA A 18 15.82 2.50 -4.10
C ALA A 18 16.01 1.92 -5.50
N ALA A 19 17.12 1.22 -5.72
CA ALA A 19 17.36 0.51 -6.97
C ALA A 19 16.23 -0.51 -7.26
N PRO A 20 15.91 -0.79 -8.54
CA PRO A 20 14.88 -1.78 -8.89
C PRO A 20 15.11 -3.17 -8.26
N THR A 21 16.38 -3.54 -8.04
CA THR A 21 16.79 -4.79 -7.39
C THR A 21 16.59 -4.81 -5.87
N SER A 22 16.32 -3.67 -5.26
CA SER A 22 16.09 -3.55 -3.82
C SER A 22 14.71 -4.07 -3.42
N LEU A 23 13.77 -4.18 -4.37
CA LEU A 23 12.50 -4.88 -4.22
C LEU A 23 12.63 -6.31 -4.77
N ALA A 24 12.02 -7.27 -4.10
CA ALA A 24 11.91 -8.62 -4.64
C ALA A 24 11.06 -8.64 -5.93
N PRO A 25 11.23 -9.65 -6.80
CA PRO A 25 10.42 -9.79 -8.01
C PRO A 25 8.93 -9.76 -7.68
N SER A 26 8.14 -9.09 -8.52
CA SER A 26 6.69 -8.93 -8.36
C SER A 26 6.22 -8.07 -7.18
N THR A 27 7.07 -7.66 -6.23
CA THR A 27 6.65 -6.80 -5.09
C THR A 27 5.99 -5.51 -5.58
N ARG A 28 6.61 -4.81 -6.54
CA ARG A 28 6.05 -3.58 -7.14
C ARG A 28 4.67 -3.81 -7.75
N LYS A 29 4.53 -4.88 -8.56
CA LYS A 29 3.24 -5.25 -9.17
C LYS A 29 2.18 -5.57 -8.11
N ALA A 30 2.56 -6.28 -7.04
CA ALA A 30 1.66 -6.65 -5.97
C ALA A 30 1.21 -5.42 -5.16
N LEU A 31 2.11 -4.49 -4.84
CA LEU A 31 1.74 -3.23 -4.17
C LEU A 31 0.78 -2.40 -5.04
N GLY A 32 1.03 -2.30 -6.35
CA GLY A 32 0.10 -1.69 -7.29
C GLY A 32 -1.29 -2.35 -7.27
N ALA A 33 -1.33 -3.67 -7.22
CA ALA A 33 -2.58 -4.43 -7.08
C ALA A 33 -3.25 -4.21 -5.71
N LEU A 34 -2.52 -3.88 -4.64
CA LEU A 34 -3.09 -3.58 -3.32
C LEU A 34 -3.61 -2.14 -3.18
N GLY A 35 -3.43 -1.33 -4.24
CA GLY A 35 -3.89 0.05 -4.31
C GLY A 35 -2.86 1.08 -3.88
N TYR A 36 -1.58 0.72 -3.79
CA TYR A 36 -0.49 1.68 -3.63
C TYR A 36 -0.04 2.21 -4.99
N GLU A 37 0.37 3.46 -5.03
CA GLU A 37 0.99 4.08 -6.20
C GLU A 37 2.50 4.22 -5.96
N LEU A 38 3.32 3.71 -6.87
CA LEU A 38 4.79 3.72 -6.72
C LEU A 38 5.41 4.58 -7.81
N VAL A 39 6.08 5.66 -7.39
CA VAL A 39 6.82 6.56 -8.28
C VAL A 39 8.30 6.37 -8.06
N ASP A 40 9.04 6.00 -9.10
CA ASP A 40 10.50 5.96 -9.05
C ASP A 40 11.03 7.38 -9.01
N VAL A 41 11.82 7.68 -7.98
CA VAL A 41 12.50 8.97 -7.83
C VAL A 41 13.98 8.73 -8.05
N ASP A 42 14.55 9.42 -9.03
CA ASP A 42 15.96 9.28 -9.34
C ASP A 42 16.81 9.69 -8.12
N PRO A 43 17.63 8.78 -7.57
CA PRO A 43 18.48 9.06 -6.41
C PRO A 43 19.49 10.19 -6.68
N ALA A 44 19.84 10.46 -7.95
CA ALA A 44 20.70 11.60 -8.32
C ALA A 44 20.06 12.96 -8.00
N HIS A 45 18.71 13.01 -7.94
CA HIS A 45 17.96 14.24 -7.67
C HIS A 45 17.64 14.45 -6.18
N ALA A 46 17.67 13.39 -5.35
CA ALA A 46 17.44 13.51 -3.90
C ALA A 46 18.66 14.10 -3.14
N SER A 47 19.86 13.98 -3.74
CA SER A 47 21.14 14.29 -3.08
C SER A 47 21.61 15.74 -3.29
N ARG A 48 20.89 16.54 -4.08
CA ARG A 48 21.29 17.92 -4.41
C ARG A 48 20.21 18.88 -3.93
N GLY A 49 20.47 19.51 -2.80
CA GLY A 49 19.68 20.64 -2.32
C GLY A 49 19.84 21.90 -3.17
N GLU A 50 19.70 21.83 -4.51
CA GLU A 50 19.64 22.99 -5.41
C GLU A 50 18.81 22.73 -6.68
N PRO A 51 18.21 23.77 -7.29
CA PRO A 51 17.10 23.62 -8.22
C PRO A 51 17.51 23.41 -9.69
N ALA A 52 16.70 22.57 -10.34
CA ALA A 52 16.38 22.48 -11.76
C ALA A 52 17.47 22.11 -12.79
N GLY A 53 17.25 20.98 -13.45
CA GLY A 53 17.92 20.61 -14.69
C GLY A 53 17.58 19.21 -15.20
N ALA A 54 16.34 19.03 -15.66
CA ALA A 54 15.85 17.89 -16.46
C ALA A 54 15.46 16.57 -15.75
N PHE A 55 14.78 16.68 -14.61
CA PHE A 55 13.63 15.85 -14.23
C PHE A 55 12.87 16.72 -13.24
N ASP A 56 11.62 17.07 -13.49
CA ASP A 56 10.91 18.02 -12.63
C ASP A 56 10.47 17.31 -11.33
N PRO A 57 11.18 17.50 -10.19
CA PRO A 57 10.81 16.91 -8.92
C PRO A 57 9.61 17.66 -8.32
N GLN A 58 9.12 18.75 -8.94
CA GLN A 58 7.91 19.45 -8.53
C GLN A 58 6.62 18.68 -8.82
N LEU A 59 6.68 17.57 -9.58
CA LEU A 59 5.47 16.75 -9.79
C LEU A 59 5.13 15.84 -8.60
N VAL A 60 6.09 15.61 -7.70
CA VAL A 60 5.89 14.90 -6.44
C VAL A 60 6.31 15.82 -5.33
N ASP A 61 5.47 16.82 -5.07
CA ASP A 61 5.59 17.67 -3.89
C ASP A 61 5.77 16.76 -2.67
N ALA A 62 6.78 17.01 -1.82
CA ALA A 62 7.03 16.17 -0.64
C ALA A 62 5.83 16.16 0.32
N GLN A 63 4.88 17.10 0.16
CA GLN A 63 3.58 17.14 0.84
C GLN A 63 2.54 16.15 0.28
N LEU A 64 2.78 15.55 -0.90
CA LEU A 64 1.92 14.55 -1.55
C LEU A 64 2.43 13.12 -1.38
N VAL A 65 3.65 12.92 -0.86
CA VAL A 65 4.23 11.60 -0.61
C VAL A 65 3.82 11.11 0.76
N ASP A 66 3.18 9.94 0.80
CA ASP A 66 2.78 9.36 2.06
C ASP A 66 3.92 8.56 2.73
N VAL A 67 4.77 7.88 1.94
CA VAL A 67 5.95 7.12 2.41
C VAL A 67 7.09 7.16 1.38
N GLN A 68 8.34 7.15 1.86
CA GLN A 68 9.54 7.00 1.04
C GLN A 68 10.21 5.63 1.24
N LEU A 69 10.56 4.94 0.15
CA LEU A 69 11.43 3.76 0.15
C LEU A 69 12.83 4.16 -0.27
N VAL A 70 13.80 3.99 0.61
CA VAL A 70 15.16 4.47 0.37
C VAL A 70 16.14 3.33 0.62
N ASP A 71 17.13 3.17 -0.26
CA ASP A 71 18.23 2.26 0.01
C ASP A 71 19.04 2.74 1.22
N ALA A 72 19.49 1.82 2.06
CA ALA A 72 20.32 2.14 3.21
C ALA A 72 21.53 3.01 2.80
N GLU A 73 22.09 2.84 1.62
CA GLU A 73 23.24 3.62 1.18
C GLU A 73 22.92 5.11 0.91
N CYS A 74 21.64 5.49 0.79
CA CYS A 74 21.18 6.83 0.38
C CYS A 74 20.50 7.65 1.50
N VAL A 75 20.53 7.18 2.75
CA VAL A 75 19.88 7.88 3.87
C VAL A 75 20.78 8.99 4.41
N ASP A 76 20.38 10.25 4.19
CA ASP A 76 20.98 11.45 4.78
C ASP A 76 20.44 11.78 6.17
N ALA A 77 21.20 12.57 6.94
CA ALA A 77 20.90 12.89 8.34
C ALA A 77 19.72 13.87 8.56
N ALA A 78 19.20 14.48 7.48
CA ALA A 78 18.10 15.43 7.54
C ALA A 78 16.82 14.81 8.11
N ALA A 79 15.96 15.65 8.70
CA ALA A 79 14.65 15.22 9.16
C ALA A 79 13.75 14.96 7.94
N PRO A 80 13.18 13.75 7.80
CA PRO A 80 12.38 13.44 6.63
C PRO A 80 11.01 14.13 6.69
N VAL A 81 10.50 14.52 5.53
CA VAL A 81 9.18 15.21 5.39
C VAL A 81 8.01 14.20 5.43
N ALA A 82 8.29 12.92 5.20
CA ALA A 82 7.35 11.80 5.28
C ALA A 82 8.03 10.59 5.94
N PRO A 83 7.28 9.61 6.48
CA PRO A 83 7.87 8.39 7.01
C PRO A 83 8.77 7.68 5.99
N VAL A 84 9.93 7.20 6.46
CA VAL A 84 10.94 6.57 5.60
C VAL A 84 11.07 5.08 5.95
N VAL A 85 10.98 4.23 4.93
CA VAL A 85 11.32 2.81 5.01
C VAL A 85 12.67 2.59 4.34
N VAL A 86 13.65 2.21 5.15
CA VAL A 86 15.02 1.92 4.72
C VAL A 86 15.14 0.47 4.30
N LEU A 87 15.57 0.26 3.05
CA LEU A 87 15.84 -1.05 2.48
C LEU A 87 17.34 -1.37 2.62
N GLY A 88 17.70 -2.39 3.39
CA GLY A 88 19.11 -2.69 3.64
C GLY A 88 19.44 -4.16 3.85
N ALA A 89 20.73 -4.49 3.83
CA ALA A 89 21.20 -5.77 4.34
C ALA A 89 21.08 -5.80 5.87
N ALA A 90 20.96 -6.99 6.46
CA ALA A 90 20.83 -7.17 7.92
C ALA A 90 21.91 -6.40 8.73
N ARG A 91 23.16 -6.45 8.26
CA ARG A 91 24.29 -5.73 8.86
C ARG A 91 24.18 -4.20 8.75
N SER A 92 23.66 -3.70 7.63
CA SER A 92 23.49 -2.27 7.38
C SER A 92 22.36 -1.67 8.21
N ILE A 93 21.31 -2.47 8.46
CA ILE A 93 20.20 -2.11 9.35
C ILE A 93 20.66 -2.09 10.81
N ALA A 94 21.45 -3.11 11.23
CA ALA A 94 21.93 -3.21 12.60
C ALA A 94 22.95 -2.12 12.97
N ALA A 95 23.76 -1.65 12.01
CA ALA A 95 24.75 -0.61 12.22
C ALA A 95 24.16 0.81 12.28
N ARG A 96 22.90 1.00 11.86
CA ARG A 96 22.25 2.31 11.94
C ARG A 96 21.59 2.51 13.28
N GLU A 97 21.83 3.69 13.84
CA GLU A 97 21.12 4.18 15.02
C GLU A 97 19.62 4.16 14.72
N ARG A 98 18.86 3.45 15.56
CA ARG A 98 17.41 3.28 15.37
C ARG A 98 16.71 4.60 15.64
N ARG A 99 16.69 5.46 14.63
CA ARG A 99 15.86 6.67 14.62
C ARG A 99 14.40 6.21 14.63
N PRO A 100 13.55 6.75 15.52
CA PRO A 100 12.15 6.31 15.66
C PRO A 100 11.32 6.55 14.39
N ASP A 101 11.74 7.50 13.54
CA ASP A 101 11.03 7.91 12.32
C ASP A 101 11.31 7.01 11.11
N PHE A 102 12.19 6.00 11.27
CA PHE A 102 12.59 5.10 10.20
C PHE A 102 12.12 3.68 10.49
N ALA A 103 11.45 3.08 9.51
CA ALA A 103 11.23 1.64 9.46
C ALA A 103 12.33 0.97 8.63
N PHE A 104 12.63 -0.29 8.92
CA PHE A 104 13.71 -1.01 8.24
C PHE A 104 13.21 -2.33 7.69
N VAL A 105 13.49 -2.60 6.40
CA VAL A 105 13.11 -3.82 5.70
C VAL A 105 14.34 -4.40 5.01
N ARG A 106 14.49 -5.72 5.05
CA ARG A 106 15.63 -6.39 4.41
C ARG A 106 15.51 -6.38 2.89
N ARG A 107 16.63 -6.21 2.19
CA ARG A 107 16.72 -6.42 0.74
C ARG A 107 16.98 -7.89 0.38
N PRO A 108 16.45 -8.38 -0.76
CA PRO A 108 15.43 -7.74 -1.58
C PRO A 108 14.08 -7.72 -0.84
N ALA A 109 13.40 -6.57 -0.79
CA ALA A 109 12.20 -6.39 0.00
C ALA A 109 11.03 -7.17 -0.60
N ALA A 110 10.66 -8.26 0.06
CA ALA A 110 9.49 -9.05 -0.30
C ALA A 110 8.22 -8.35 0.19
N LEU A 111 7.10 -8.60 -0.51
CA LEU A 111 5.80 -8.07 -0.12
C LEU A 111 5.44 -8.45 1.34
N ALA A 112 5.77 -9.67 1.77
CA ALA A 112 5.46 -10.15 3.12
C ALA A 112 6.14 -9.33 4.23
N ASP A 113 7.32 -8.78 3.96
CA ASP A 113 8.08 -7.96 4.91
C ASP A 113 7.71 -6.48 4.79
N LEU A 114 7.47 -6.01 3.56
CA LEU A 114 7.23 -4.59 3.28
C LEU A 114 5.79 -4.17 3.57
N PHE A 115 4.80 -5.02 3.25
CA PHE A 115 3.39 -4.67 3.38
C PHE A 115 2.97 -4.35 4.83
N PRO A 116 3.33 -5.15 5.86
CA PRO A 116 2.96 -4.82 7.24
C PRO A 116 3.49 -3.45 7.69
N VAL A 117 4.72 -3.11 7.29
CA VAL A 117 5.32 -1.80 7.58
C VAL A 117 4.52 -0.68 6.91
N LEU A 118 4.20 -0.83 5.63
CA LEU A 118 3.40 0.14 4.89
C LEU A 118 2.01 0.31 5.49
N GLN A 119 1.37 -0.77 5.95
CA GLN A 119 0.06 -0.68 6.61
C GLN A 119 0.13 0.10 7.91
N THR A 120 1.14 -0.15 8.75
CA THR A 120 1.31 0.61 10.00
C THR A 120 1.53 2.10 9.75
N LEU A 121 2.25 2.45 8.68
CA LEU A 121 2.56 3.85 8.36
C LEU A 121 1.40 4.57 7.65
N LEU A 122 0.68 3.88 6.78
CA LEU A 122 -0.26 4.50 5.82
C LEU A 122 -1.73 4.27 6.16
N GLU A 123 -2.07 3.23 6.91
CA GLU A 123 -3.45 2.82 7.13
C GLU A 123 -3.89 3.07 8.58
N ARG A 124 -4.89 3.93 8.76
CA ARG A 124 -5.53 4.14 10.08
C ARG A 124 -6.10 2.86 10.68
N GLU A 125 -6.60 1.97 9.81
CA GLU A 125 -7.10 0.64 10.17
C GLU A 125 -6.36 -0.40 9.32
N PRO A 126 -5.27 -1.00 9.84
CA PRO A 126 -4.49 -1.98 9.12
C PRO A 126 -5.36 -3.15 8.63
N ARG A 127 -5.35 -3.42 7.33
CA ARG A 127 -6.06 -4.60 6.78
C ARG A 127 -5.49 -5.87 7.39
N ARG A 128 -6.34 -6.77 7.89
CA ARG A 128 -5.93 -8.09 8.41
C ARG A 128 -5.26 -9.00 7.36
N ALA A 129 -5.50 -8.74 6.07
CA ALA A 129 -4.86 -9.43 4.96
C ALA A 129 -4.75 -8.48 3.75
N PRO A 130 -3.70 -8.61 2.91
CA PRO A 130 -3.61 -7.88 1.65
C PRO A 130 -4.79 -8.26 0.76
N ARG A 131 -5.62 -7.28 0.39
CA ARG A 131 -6.76 -7.48 -0.50
C ARG A 131 -6.53 -6.81 -1.84
N ALA A 132 -6.56 -7.58 -2.91
CA ALA A 132 -6.54 -7.07 -4.28
C ALA A 132 -7.97 -6.75 -4.73
N PRO A 133 -8.24 -5.56 -5.29
CA PRO A 133 -9.53 -5.24 -5.88
C PRO A 133 -9.72 -6.10 -7.13
N VAL A 134 -10.90 -6.69 -7.24
CA VAL A 134 -11.29 -7.56 -8.35
C VAL A 134 -12.72 -7.26 -8.77
N ARG A 135 -13.14 -7.78 -9.93
CA ARG A 135 -14.53 -7.71 -10.39
C ARG A 135 -14.93 -9.05 -10.98
N PHE A 136 -15.15 -10.04 -10.13
CA PHE A 136 -15.62 -11.36 -10.53
C PHE A 136 -17.10 -11.54 -10.18
N PRO A 137 -17.93 -12.12 -11.06
CA PRO A 137 -19.27 -12.52 -10.67
C PRO A 137 -19.20 -13.55 -9.55
N PHE A 138 -20.06 -13.40 -8.54
CA PHE A 138 -20.16 -14.29 -7.38
C PHE A 138 -21.54 -14.93 -7.34
N ARG A 139 -21.57 -16.25 -7.11
CA ARG A 139 -22.77 -16.99 -6.71
C ARG A 139 -22.39 -17.88 -5.54
N GLY A 140 -23.11 -17.77 -4.44
CA GLY A 140 -22.84 -18.50 -3.21
C GLY A 140 -24.08 -19.11 -2.60
N VAL A 141 -23.90 -20.11 -1.74
CA VAL A 141 -24.95 -20.72 -0.94
C VAL A 141 -24.47 -20.77 0.50
N HIS A 142 -25.28 -20.31 1.45
CA HIS A 142 -25.01 -20.41 2.89
C HIS A 142 -26.29 -20.83 3.61
N GLY A 143 -26.29 -22.05 4.19
CA GLY A 143 -27.52 -22.72 4.61
C GLY A 143 -28.49 -22.88 3.43
N ASP A 144 -29.75 -22.51 3.63
CA ASP A 144 -30.78 -22.55 2.59
C ASP A 144 -30.83 -21.28 1.72
N ARG A 145 -29.90 -20.34 1.93
CA ARG A 145 -29.90 -19.04 1.25
C ARG A 145 -28.94 -19.07 0.07
N ARG A 146 -29.39 -18.50 -1.05
CA ARG A 146 -28.58 -18.27 -2.25
C ARG A 146 -28.25 -16.80 -2.37
N PHE A 147 -27.01 -16.52 -2.75
CA PHE A 147 -26.46 -15.18 -2.90
C PHE A 147 -25.97 -15.01 -4.33
N VAL A 148 -26.25 -13.87 -4.93
CA VAL A 148 -25.68 -13.45 -6.21
C VAL A 148 -25.10 -12.06 -6.01
N GLY A 149 -23.94 -11.80 -6.59
CA GLY A 149 -23.27 -10.52 -6.46
C GLY A 149 -21.96 -10.49 -7.23
N ARG A 150 -21.02 -9.70 -6.73
CA ARG A 150 -19.67 -9.58 -7.26
C ARG A 150 -18.63 -9.66 -6.16
N VAL A 151 -17.55 -10.39 -6.39
CA VAL A 151 -16.34 -10.25 -5.57
C VAL A 151 -15.70 -8.92 -5.94
N VAL A 152 -15.54 -8.05 -4.94
CA VAL A 152 -14.93 -6.72 -5.11
C VAL A 152 -13.50 -6.69 -4.59
N GLU A 153 -13.15 -7.57 -3.65
CA GLU A 153 -11.77 -7.72 -3.18
C GLU A 153 -11.45 -9.19 -2.86
N LEU A 154 -10.18 -9.59 -3.03
CA LEU A 154 -9.71 -10.94 -2.77
C LEU A 154 -8.41 -10.92 -1.97
N SER A 155 -8.29 -11.77 -0.96
CA SER A 155 -7.05 -12.04 -0.23
C SER A 155 -6.72 -13.52 -0.21
N ALA A 156 -5.55 -13.86 0.33
CA ALA A 156 -5.17 -15.25 0.60
C ALA A 156 -6.10 -15.95 1.60
N THR A 157 -6.86 -15.19 2.39
CA THR A 157 -7.69 -15.70 3.50
C THR A 157 -9.18 -15.62 3.21
N GLY A 158 -9.59 -15.14 2.04
CA GLY A 158 -11.01 -14.94 1.75
C GLY A 158 -11.28 -13.88 0.68
N CYS A 159 -12.54 -13.48 0.59
CA CYS A 159 -12.97 -12.47 -0.37
C CYS A 159 -14.02 -11.52 0.23
N LEU A 160 -14.07 -10.30 -0.29
CA LEU A 160 -15.13 -9.35 0.00
C LEU A 160 -16.11 -9.39 -1.17
N VAL A 161 -17.37 -9.66 -0.85
CA VAL A 161 -18.45 -9.68 -1.84
C VAL A 161 -19.38 -8.49 -1.63
N GLU A 162 -19.81 -7.92 -2.75
CA GLU A 162 -20.93 -6.98 -2.82
C GLU A 162 -22.11 -7.73 -3.41
N LEU A 163 -23.18 -7.86 -2.61
CA LEU A 163 -24.38 -8.59 -3.00
C LEU A 163 -25.25 -7.74 -3.94
N ASP A 164 -25.90 -8.39 -4.89
CA ASP A 164 -26.92 -7.74 -5.72
C ASP A 164 -28.20 -7.54 -4.88
N PRO A 165 -28.61 -6.29 -4.61
CA PRO A 165 -29.80 -6.01 -3.82
C PRO A 165 -31.08 -6.54 -4.48
N ALA A 166 -31.11 -6.73 -5.81
CA ALA A 166 -32.26 -7.30 -6.51
C ALA A 166 -32.36 -8.83 -6.36
N ALA A 167 -31.25 -9.51 -6.06
CA ALA A 167 -31.21 -10.96 -5.83
C ALA A 167 -31.42 -11.33 -4.35
N ALA A 168 -31.32 -10.36 -3.44
CA ALA A 168 -31.57 -10.55 -2.02
C ALA A 168 -33.10 -10.62 -1.75
N ARG A 169 -33.64 -11.84 -1.63
CA ARG A 169 -34.97 -12.02 -1.00
C ARG A 169 -34.97 -11.38 0.40
N PRO A 170 -36.11 -10.83 0.86
CA PRO A 170 -36.19 -9.68 1.78
C PRO A 170 -35.87 -10.02 3.24
N ALA A 171 -34.61 -10.33 3.54
CA ALA A 171 -34.13 -10.52 4.91
C ALA A 171 -32.70 -10.01 5.11
N LEU A 172 -32.26 -9.05 4.30
CA LEU A 172 -31.00 -8.31 4.48
C LEU A 172 -31.07 -7.00 3.70
N LEU A 173 -31.97 -6.11 4.14
CA LEU A 173 -31.82 -4.69 3.88
C LEU A 173 -30.97 -4.16 5.03
N GLU A 174 -29.67 -4.05 4.79
CA GLU A 174 -28.77 -2.99 5.27
C GLU A 174 -27.32 -3.44 5.12
N GLY A 175 -26.65 -3.01 4.04
CA GLY A 175 -25.21 -2.70 4.00
C GLY A 175 -24.17 -3.71 4.50
N GLU A 176 -24.51 -4.97 4.79
CA GLU A 176 -23.57 -5.89 5.44
C GLU A 176 -22.54 -6.47 4.46
N ARG A 177 -21.28 -6.16 4.76
CA ARG A 177 -20.10 -6.77 4.16
C ARG A 177 -19.92 -8.18 4.71
N LEU A 178 -20.24 -9.19 3.91
CA LEU A 178 -19.88 -10.58 4.24
C LEU A 178 -18.39 -10.79 3.98
N ASN A 179 -17.64 -11.03 5.05
CA ASN A 179 -16.32 -11.65 4.96
C ASN A 179 -16.51 -13.16 4.86
N LEU A 180 -16.27 -13.70 3.67
CA LEU A 180 -16.16 -15.14 3.42
C LEU A 180 -14.69 -15.55 3.37
#